data_AF-A0A7S1HZT7-F1
#
_entry.id   AF-A0A7S1HZT7-F1
#
_cell.length_a   1.000
_cell.length_b   1.000
_cell.length_c   1.000
_cell.angle_alpha   90.00
_cell.angle_beta   90.00
_cell.angle_gamma   90.00
#
_symmetry.space_group_name_H-M   'P 1'
#
loop_
_entity.id
_entity.type
_entity.pdbx_description
1 polymer ?
#
loop_
_entity_poly.entity_id
_entity_poly.type
_entity_poly.pdbx_seq_one_letter_code
_entity_poly.pdbx_strand_id
1 'polypeptide(L)'
;MAVNPQVMQLIFSMQHGEQILRLPVRLTPKPSLMAVSILTSTCALVLSLVYKVVVRPLQKWHGRRALRDAQQSAREALQEDHNKARLLQMLLQPKADAVRAEEEGKSQGLVILSARYGCLGLDSGISSEGTAMWMDVTIPCQVFVEASVLHLPQGTKARLDGFCATDPLGDHQPALWVQYRHGGVQGELQVDDEEAVRIP
;
A
#
# COMPACT_ATOMS: atom_id res chain seq x y z
N MET A 1 -25.73 1.12 -77.90
CA MET A 1 -26.88 1.06 -76.96
C MET A 1 -26.41 1.60 -75.61
N ALA A 2 -26.78 2.83 -75.28
CA ALA A 2 -26.31 3.52 -74.08
C ALA A 2 -27.15 3.07 -72.87
N VAL A 3 -26.54 2.29 -71.98
CA VAL A 3 -27.12 1.95 -70.68
C VAL A 3 -26.91 3.15 -69.77
N ASN A 4 -28.02 3.80 -69.36
CA ASN A 4 -28.03 4.87 -68.38
C ASN A 4 -28.26 4.26 -66.98
N PRO A 5 -27.22 4.09 -66.13
CA PRO A 5 -27.44 3.61 -64.78
C PRO A 5 -28.00 4.76 -63.94
N GLN A 6 -29.23 4.61 -63.45
CA GLN A 6 -29.83 5.57 -62.52
C GLN A 6 -28.94 5.70 -61.28
N VAL A 7 -28.26 6.85 -61.16
CA VAL A 7 -27.42 7.18 -60.00
C VAL A 7 -28.33 7.65 -58.88
N MET A 8 -28.62 6.77 -57.93
CA MET A 8 -29.42 7.11 -56.76
C MET A 8 -28.53 7.85 -55.75
N GLN A 9 -28.89 9.08 -55.40
CA GLN A 9 -28.16 9.91 -54.43
C GLN A 9 -29.08 10.23 -53.26
N LEU A 10 -28.59 10.03 -52.04
CA LEU A 10 -29.28 10.44 -50.84
C LEU A 10 -28.71 11.80 -50.40
N ILE A 11 -29.53 12.83 -50.34
CA ILE A 11 -29.09 14.17 -49.97
C ILE A 11 -29.54 14.43 -48.53
N PHE A 12 -28.60 14.45 -47.59
CA PHE A 12 -28.87 14.94 -46.25
C PHE A 12 -28.78 16.46 -46.26
N SER A 13 -29.89 17.13 -45.96
CA SER A 13 -29.93 18.58 -45.78
C SER A 13 -30.14 18.91 -44.31
N MET A 14 -29.20 19.65 -43.72
CA MET A 14 -29.37 20.27 -42.41
C MET A 14 -29.48 21.78 -42.58
N GLN A 15 -30.44 22.39 -41.88
CA GLN A 15 -30.69 23.83 -41.93
C GLN A 15 -30.33 24.45 -40.58
N HIS A 16 -29.45 25.45 -40.58
CA HIS A 16 -29.16 26.26 -39.40
C HIS A 16 -29.19 27.73 -39.83
N GLY A 17 -30.21 28.48 -39.38
CA GLY A 17 -30.45 29.86 -39.84
C GLY A 17 -30.73 29.92 -41.36
N GLU A 18 -30.03 30.81 -42.07
CA GLU A 18 -30.18 30.98 -43.53
C GLU A 18 -29.31 30.03 -44.38
N GLN A 19 -28.45 29.20 -43.78
CA GLN A 19 -27.57 28.31 -44.53
C GLN A 19 -28.12 26.88 -44.58
N ILE A 20 -28.19 26.32 -45.79
CA ILE A 20 -28.62 24.95 -46.05
C ILE A 20 -27.40 24.14 -46.48
N LEU A 21 -26.88 23.31 -45.57
CA LEU A 21 -25.78 22.41 -45.90
C LEU A 21 -26.37 21.13 -46.51
N ARG A 22 -26.09 20.88 -47.80
CA ARG A 22 -26.55 19.68 -48.53
C ARG A 22 -25.35 18.76 -48.78
N LEU A 23 -25.37 17.58 -48.16
CA LEU A 23 -24.34 16.55 -48.33
C LEU A 23 -24.89 15.43 -49.22
N PRO A 24 -24.52 15.37 -50.52
CA PRO A 24 -24.97 14.30 -51.41
C PRO A 24 -24.13 13.03 -51.20
N VAL A 25 -24.75 12.00 -50.64
CA VAL A 25 -24.17 10.66 -50.51
C VAL A 25 -24.58 9.85 -51.75
N ARG A 26 -23.60 9.52 -52.60
CA ARG A 26 -23.84 8.68 -53.79
C ARG A 26 -23.97 7.22 -53.36
N LEU A 27 -25.15 6.62 -53.56
CA LEU A 27 -25.40 5.21 -53.26
C LEU A 27 -25.06 4.38 -54.50
N THR A 28 -23.94 3.65 -54.44
CA THR A 28 -23.56 2.73 -55.52
C THR A 28 -24.53 1.54 -55.54
N PRO A 29 -25.30 1.30 -56.63
CA PRO A 29 -26.46 0.41 -56.60
C PRO A 29 -26.14 -1.09 -56.55
N LYS A 30 -24.87 -1.49 -56.68
CA LYS A 30 -24.39 -2.88 -56.55
C LYS A 30 -23.09 -2.89 -55.77
N PRO A 31 -23.11 -3.11 -54.44
CA PRO A 31 -21.87 -3.34 -53.71
C PRO A 31 -21.26 -4.65 -54.23
N SER A 32 -20.06 -4.58 -54.79
CA SER A 32 -19.32 -5.79 -55.11
C SER A 32 -18.92 -6.47 -53.80
N LEU A 33 -19.13 -7.79 -53.71
CA LEU A 33 -18.84 -8.57 -52.51
C LEU A 33 -17.39 -8.35 -52.03
N MET A 34 -16.46 -8.23 -52.99
CA MET A 34 -15.05 -7.94 -52.76
C MET A 34 -14.80 -6.57 -52.08
N ALA A 35 -15.52 -5.52 -52.50
CA ALA A 35 -15.33 -4.20 -51.91
C ALA A 35 -15.82 -4.16 -50.46
N VAL A 36 -16.96 -4.82 -50.18
CA VAL A 36 -17.50 -4.92 -48.81
C VAL A 36 -16.55 -5.72 -47.92
N SER A 37 -16.05 -6.88 -48.39
CA SER A 37 -15.13 -7.70 -47.59
C SER A 37 -13.81 -7.00 -47.29
N ILE A 38 -13.25 -6.25 -48.24
CA ILE A 38 -12.03 -5.47 -48.03
C ILE A 38 -12.29 -4.38 -46.99
N LEU A 39 -13.39 -3.62 -47.12
CA LEU A 39 -13.73 -2.55 -46.17
C LEU A 39 -13.97 -3.09 -44.76
N THR A 40 -14.71 -4.19 -44.62
CA THR A 40 -14.96 -4.82 -43.33
C THR A 40 -13.68 -5.39 -42.72
N SER A 41 -12.84 -6.07 -43.51
CA SER A 41 -11.57 -6.65 -43.04
C SER A 41 -10.58 -5.56 -42.63
N THR A 42 -10.44 -4.50 -43.43
CA THR A 42 -9.59 -3.34 -43.09
C THR A 42 -10.10 -2.60 -41.85
N CYS A 43 -11.42 -2.37 -41.73
CA CYS A 43 -12.00 -1.77 -40.54
C CYS A 43 -11.76 -2.64 -39.29
N ALA A 44 -11.99 -3.95 -39.38
CA ALA A 44 -11.75 -4.88 -38.28
C ALA A 44 -10.27 -4.94 -37.88
N LEU A 45 -9.35 -4.91 -38.86
CA LEU A 45 -7.92 -4.92 -38.62
C LEU A 45 -7.46 -3.61 -37.96
N VAL A 46 -7.93 -2.46 -38.44
CA VAL A 46 -7.66 -1.14 -37.83
C VAL A 46 -8.17 -1.11 -36.39
N LEU A 47 -9.42 -1.54 -36.13
CA LEU A 47 -9.97 -1.60 -34.77
C LEU A 47 -9.17 -2.53 -33.86
N SER A 48 -8.75 -3.69 -34.35
CA SER A 48 -7.90 -4.63 -33.62
C SER A 48 -6.53 -4.02 -33.29
N LEU A 49 -5.93 -3.29 -34.24
CA LEU A 49 -4.67 -2.59 -34.06
C LEU A 49 -4.82 -1.49 -32.98
N VAL A 50 -5.86 -0.65 -33.08
CA VAL A 50 -6.16 0.40 -32.10
C VAL A 50 -6.37 -0.19 -30.71
N TYR A 51 -7.13 -1.28 -30.59
CA TYR A 51 -7.35 -1.94 -29.31
C TYR A 51 -6.04 -2.46 -28.69
N LYS A 52 -5.18 -3.11 -29.49
CA LYS A 52 -3.91 -3.66 -28.99
C LYS A 52 -2.86 -2.60 -28.68
N VAL A 53 -2.75 -1.55 -29.51
CA VAL A 53 -1.69 -0.54 -29.45
C VAL A 53 -2.06 0.63 -28.54
N VAL A 54 -3.34 0.95 -28.37
CA VAL A 54 -3.77 2.13 -27.59
C VAL A 54 -4.51 1.70 -26.34
N VAL A 55 -5.59 0.91 -26.46
CA VAL A 55 -6.47 0.59 -25.33
C VAL A 55 -5.78 -0.29 -24.28
N ARG A 56 -5.15 -1.39 -24.71
CA ARG A 56 -4.44 -2.30 -23.79
C ARG A 56 -3.31 -1.62 -22.98
N PRO A 57 -2.38 -0.85 -23.59
CA PRO A 57 -1.34 -0.20 -22.81
C PRO A 57 -1.88 0.89 -21.89
N LEU A 58 -2.92 1.63 -22.29
CA LEU A 58 -3.59 2.60 -21.41
C LEU A 58 -4.19 1.93 -20.18
N GLN A 59 -4.94 0.83 -20.35
CA GLN A 59 -5.51 0.09 -19.21
C GLN A 59 -4.42 -0.43 -18.26
N LYS A 60 -3.34 -1.00 -18.81
CA LYS A 60 -2.19 -1.43 -18.01
C LYS A 60 -1.51 -0.27 -17.30
N TRP A 61 -1.39 0.89 -17.95
CA TRP A 61 -0.79 2.08 -17.37
C TRP A 61 -1.65 2.64 -16.23
N HIS A 62 -2.97 2.75 -16.41
CA HIS A 62 -3.89 3.16 -15.35
C HIS A 62 -3.87 2.20 -14.16
N GLY A 63 -3.91 0.88 -14.41
CA GLY A 63 -3.81 -0.11 -13.33
C GLY A 63 -2.49 -0.03 -12.56
N ARG A 64 -1.36 0.12 -13.26
CA ARG A 64 -0.05 0.31 -12.62
C ARG A 64 0.07 1.64 -11.88
N ARG A 65 -0.62 2.69 -12.34
CA ARG A 65 -0.65 3.98 -11.65
C ARG A 65 -1.46 3.87 -10.35
N ALA A 66 -2.67 3.32 -10.41
CA ALA A 66 -3.49 3.10 -9.23
C ALA A 66 -2.78 2.24 -8.17
N LEU A 67 -2.08 1.17 -8.60
CA LEU A 67 -1.29 0.35 -7.67
C LEU A 67 -0.15 1.13 -7.02
N ARG A 68 0.58 1.96 -7.79
CA ARG A 68 1.67 2.79 -7.26
C ARG A 68 1.15 3.88 -6.32
N ASP A 69 0.05 4.54 -6.68
CA ASP A 69 -0.58 5.57 -5.86
C ASP A 69 -1.07 4.95 -4.54
N ALA A 70 -1.67 3.76 -4.59
CA ALA A 70 -2.08 3.01 -3.39
C ALA A 70 -0.87 2.65 -2.50
N GLN A 71 0.21 2.12 -3.09
CA GLN A 71 1.44 1.82 -2.35
C GLN A 71 2.07 3.06 -1.72
N GLN A 72 2.09 4.19 -2.43
CA GLN A 72 2.60 5.45 -1.90
C GLN A 72 1.76 5.94 -0.72
N SER A 73 0.44 5.97 -0.85
CA SER A 73 -0.45 6.38 0.25
C SER A 73 -0.32 5.48 1.49
N ALA A 74 -0.15 4.17 1.30
CA ALA A 74 0.06 3.23 2.41
C ALA A 74 1.38 3.50 3.15
N ARG A 75 2.45 3.83 2.40
CA ARG A 75 3.75 4.20 2.98
C ARG A 75 3.68 5.52 3.72
N GLU A 76 3.01 6.52 3.15
CA GLU A 76 2.83 7.83 3.79
C GLU A 76 2.05 7.69 5.11
N ALA A 77 0.95 6.94 5.11
CA ALA A 77 0.18 6.65 6.33
C ALA A 77 1.05 5.96 7.39
N LEU A 78 1.85 4.96 7.00
CA LEU A 78 2.76 4.27 7.93
C LEU A 78 3.84 5.21 8.47
N GLN A 79 4.39 6.09 7.64
CA GLN A 79 5.37 7.09 8.08
C GLN A 79 4.77 8.08 9.09
N GLU A 80 3.54 8.52 8.87
CA GLU A 80 2.83 9.36 9.83
C GLU A 80 2.64 8.64 11.17
N ASP A 81 2.25 7.36 11.14
CA ASP A 81 2.06 6.58 12.37
C ASP A 81 3.38 6.29 13.08
N HIS A 82 4.47 6.04 12.35
CA HIS A 82 5.82 5.97 12.90
C HIS A 82 6.22 7.27 13.61
N ASN A 83 5.93 8.41 13.00
CA ASN A 83 6.22 9.72 13.59
C ASN A 83 5.39 9.95 14.87
N LYS A 84 4.10 9.60 14.86
CA LYS A 84 3.23 9.66 16.04
C LYS A 84 3.76 8.77 17.16
N ALA A 85 4.12 7.52 16.86
CA ALA A 85 4.70 6.59 17.83
C ALA A 85 5.99 7.15 18.43
N ARG A 86 6.89 7.70 17.60
CA ARG A 86 8.13 8.32 18.08
C ARG A 86 7.88 9.53 19.00
N LEU A 87 6.90 10.37 18.68
CA LEU A 87 6.52 11.49 19.54
C LEU A 87 5.96 11.00 20.87
N LEU A 88 5.11 9.95 20.86
CA LEU A 88 4.63 9.32 22.09
C LEU A 88 5.78 8.76 22.93
N GLN A 89 6.77 8.10 22.32
CA GLN A 89 7.95 7.62 23.05
C GLN A 89 8.70 8.76 23.74
N MET A 90 8.88 9.91 23.07
CA MET A 90 9.50 11.09 23.67
C MET A 90 8.70 11.62 24.87
N LEU A 91 7.36 11.59 24.80
CA LEU A 91 6.49 11.97 25.92
C LEU A 91 6.53 10.98 27.07
N LEU A 92 6.74 9.69 26.77
CA LEU A 92 6.84 8.61 27.75
C LEU A 92 8.23 8.53 28.42
N GLN A 93 9.26 9.13 27.83
CA GLN A 93 10.63 9.09 28.33
C GLN A 93 10.77 9.41 29.84
N PRO A 94 10.20 10.51 30.37
CA PRO A 94 10.36 10.83 31.79
C PRO A 94 9.73 9.78 32.71
N LYS A 95 8.62 9.17 32.26
CA LYS A 95 7.95 8.09 32.99
C LYS A 95 8.79 6.81 32.94
N ALA A 96 9.36 6.47 31.78
CA ALA A 96 10.24 5.32 31.63
C ALA A 96 11.49 5.44 32.52
N ASP A 97 12.10 6.62 32.58
CA ASP A 97 13.27 6.89 33.41
C ASP A 97 12.92 6.79 34.91
N ALA A 98 11.76 7.29 35.33
CA ALA A 98 11.28 7.17 36.71
C ALA A 98 11.04 5.69 37.10
N VAL A 99 10.37 4.92 36.26
CA VAL A 99 10.13 3.48 36.50
C VAL A 99 11.47 2.72 36.54
N ARG A 100 12.38 3.00 35.60
CA ARG A 100 13.71 2.37 35.59
C ARG A 100 14.48 2.65 36.89
N ALA A 101 14.51 3.91 37.34
CA ALA A 101 15.21 4.28 38.58
C ALA A 101 14.61 3.59 39.81
N GLU A 102 13.29 3.44 39.86
CA GLU A 102 12.61 2.71 40.93
C GLU A 102 12.98 1.21 40.93
N GLU A 103 12.95 0.58 39.75
CA GLU A 103 13.27 -0.84 39.59
C GLU A 103 14.76 -1.13 39.87
N GLU A 104 15.68 -0.27 39.46
CA GLU A 104 17.11 -0.43 39.76
C GLU A 104 17.43 -0.39 41.26
N GLY A 105 16.60 0.29 42.07
CA GLY A 105 16.72 0.29 43.52
C GLY A 105 16.28 -1.01 44.19
N LYS A 106 15.52 -1.85 43.49
CA LYS A 106 14.98 -3.12 44.02
C LYS A 106 15.96 -4.26 43.76
N SER A 107 16.18 -5.11 44.77
CA SER A 107 17.03 -6.31 44.62
C SER A 107 16.49 -7.31 43.59
N GLN A 108 15.19 -7.26 43.30
CA GLN A 108 14.51 -8.07 42.27
C GLN A 108 13.77 -7.17 41.27
N GLY A 109 14.33 -6.01 40.95
CA GLY A 109 13.70 -5.13 39.96
C GLY A 109 13.90 -5.61 38.52
N LEU A 110 12.94 -5.27 37.66
CA LEU A 110 12.96 -5.57 36.23
C LEU A 110 13.32 -4.31 35.43
N VAL A 111 14.44 -4.38 34.71
CA VAL A 111 14.90 -3.30 33.83
C VAL A 111 14.97 -3.80 32.40
N ILE A 112 14.29 -3.10 31.48
CA ILE A 112 14.36 -3.39 30.06
C ILE A 112 15.64 -2.75 29.50
N LEU A 113 16.50 -3.59 28.91
CA LEU A 113 17.79 -3.16 28.33
C LEU A 113 17.62 -2.75 26.87
N SER A 114 16.92 -3.56 26.10
CA SER A 114 16.59 -3.28 24.69
C SER A 114 15.32 -4.01 24.32
N ALA A 115 14.45 -3.37 23.55
CA ALA A 115 13.29 -4.04 22.97
C ALA A 115 13.07 -3.58 21.53
N ARG A 116 12.72 -4.53 20.66
CA ARG A 116 12.51 -4.31 19.23
C ARG A 116 11.21 -4.95 18.80
N TYR A 117 10.40 -4.22 18.05
CA TYR A 117 9.12 -4.69 17.52
C TYR A 117 9.09 -4.57 16.00
N GLY A 118 8.69 -5.65 15.31
CA GLY A 118 8.55 -5.68 13.86
C GLY A 118 9.04 -6.99 13.25
N CYS A 119 9.57 -6.95 12.04
CA CYS A 119 10.02 -8.14 11.32
C CYS A 119 11.47 -8.46 11.69
N LEU A 120 11.66 -9.28 12.73
CA LEU A 120 12.96 -9.54 13.35
C LEU A 120 13.85 -10.54 12.58
N GLY A 121 13.29 -11.28 11.62
CA GLY A 121 13.99 -12.34 10.87
C GLY A 121 14.76 -11.89 9.62
N LEU A 122 14.79 -10.59 9.32
CA LEU A 122 15.56 -10.05 8.20
C LEU A 122 16.91 -9.54 8.73
N ASP A 123 17.99 -10.27 8.46
CA ASP A 123 19.35 -10.02 8.98
C ASP A 123 19.88 -8.59 8.74
N SER A 124 19.33 -7.88 7.76
CA SER A 124 19.66 -6.47 7.46
C SER A 124 18.89 -5.47 8.30
N GLY A 125 17.78 -5.86 8.94
CA GLY A 125 16.84 -4.96 9.64
C GLY A 125 16.21 -3.89 8.73
N ILE A 126 16.51 -3.93 7.44
CA ILE A 126 16.20 -2.92 6.43
C ILE A 126 15.55 -3.66 5.26
N SER A 127 14.35 -3.23 4.89
CA SER A 127 13.64 -3.71 3.71
C SER A 127 14.46 -3.49 2.44
N SER A 128 14.10 -4.17 1.35
CA SER A 128 14.68 -3.92 0.01
C SER A 128 14.58 -2.44 -0.43
N GLU A 129 13.81 -1.63 0.28
CA GLU A 129 13.56 -0.22 0.03
C GLU A 129 14.19 0.74 1.05
N GLY A 130 15.07 0.25 1.94
CA GLY A 130 15.82 1.13 2.85
C GLY A 130 15.08 1.56 4.12
N THR A 131 13.87 1.04 4.37
CA THR A 131 13.10 1.32 5.60
C THR A 131 13.38 0.27 6.66
N ALA A 132 13.63 0.69 7.90
CA ALA A 132 13.83 -0.21 9.03
C ALA A 132 12.56 -1.04 9.27
N MET A 133 12.69 -2.36 9.24
CA MET A 133 11.56 -3.30 9.40
C MET A 133 11.21 -3.55 10.86
N TRP A 134 11.92 -2.91 11.78
CA TRP A 134 11.74 -2.96 13.21
C TRP A 134 11.80 -1.56 13.80
N MET A 135 11.13 -1.38 14.93
CA MET A 135 11.09 -0.17 15.73
C MET A 135 11.69 -0.47 17.12
N ASP A 136 12.48 0.46 17.64
CA ASP A 136 12.90 0.42 19.04
C ASP A 136 11.71 0.76 19.94
N VAL A 137 11.37 -0.16 20.83
CA VAL A 137 10.25 -0.05 21.77
C VAL A 137 10.73 -0.19 23.21
N THR A 138 12.01 0.07 23.47
CA THR A 138 12.61 -0.01 24.81
C THR A 138 11.90 0.92 25.81
N ILE A 139 11.64 2.16 25.41
CA ILE A 139 10.99 3.19 26.24
C ILE A 139 9.56 2.76 26.62
N PRO A 140 8.65 2.47 25.67
CA PRO A 140 7.29 2.10 26.02
C PRO A 140 7.26 0.78 26.80
N CYS A 141 8.10 -0.21 26.46
CA CYS A 141 8.22 -1.44 27.26
C CYS A 141 8.58 -1.15 28.72
N GLN A 142 9.53 -0.24 28.99
CA GLN A 142 9.91 0.11 30.36
C GLN A 142 8.74 0.77 31.13
N VAL A 143 7.87 1.52 30.45
CA VAL A 143 6.67 2.11 31.07
C VAL A 143 5.62 1.06 31.46
N PHE A 144 5.55 -0.05 30.73
CA PHE A 144 4.65 -1.17 31.01
C PHE A 144 5.16 -2.12 32.11
N VAL A 145 6.32 -1.83 32.70
CA VAL A 145 6.80 -2.57 33.88
C VAL A 145 6.08 -2.05 35.11
N GLU A 146 5.34 -2.93 35.78
CA GLU A 146 4.65 -2.65 37.02
C GLU A 146 4.97 -3.76 38.02
N ALA A 147 5.32 -3.38 39.26
CA ALA A 147 5.68 -4.33 40.32
C ALA A 147 6.76 -5.35 39.91
N SER A 148 7.80 -4.90 39.21
CA SER A 148 8.89 -5.74 38.69
C SER A 148 8.42 -6.84 37.73
N VAL A 149 7.32 -6.63 37.00
CA VAL A 149 6.84 -7.53 35.94
C VAL A 149 6.45 -6.70 34.72
N LEU A 150 6.89 -7.12 33.53
CA LEU A 150 6.45 -6.54 32.27
C LEU A 150 5.10 -7.13 31.89
N HIS A 151 4.08 -6.28 31.79
CA HIS A 151 2.73 -6.68 31.39
C HIS A 151 2.36 -6.07 30.03
N LEU A 152 2.24 -6.91 29.00
CA LEU A 152 1.66 -6.50 27.73
C LEU A 152 0.36 -7.29 27.48
N PRO A 153 -0.74 -6.60 27.13
CA PRO A 153 -2.03 -7.24 26.91
C PRO A 153 -2.00 -8.12 25.66
N GLN A 154 -2.98 -9.03 25.58
CA GLN A 154 -3.22 -9.83 24.38
C GLN A 154 -3.75 -8.94 23.24
N GLY A 155 -3.35 -9.24 22.01
CA GLY A 155 -3.73 -8.52 20.80
C GLY A 155 -2.55 -7.78 20.17
N THR A 156 -2.80 -7.18 19.00
CA THR A 156 -1.76 -6.52 18.19
C THR A 156 -1.01 -5.44 18.97
N LYS A 157 0.28 -5.64 19.17
CA LYS A 157 1.17 -4.74 19.89
C LYS A 157 1.34 -3.40 19.17
N ALA A 158 1.12 -3.34 17.86
CA ALA A 158 1.09 -2.08 17.11
C ALA A 158 0.01 -1.08 17.58
N ARG A 159 -0.97 -1.51 18.39
CA ARG A 159 -1.99 -0.62 18.98
C ARG A 159 -1.58 -0.01 20.32
N LEU A 160 -0.46 -0.44 20.89
CA LEU A 160 0.05 0.07 22.16
C LEU A 160 0.71 1.44 21.98
N ASP A 161 0.68 2.25 23.04
CA ASP A 161 1.29 3.57 23.01
C ASP A 161 2.80 3.49 22.76
N GLY A 162 3.27 4.19 21.74
CA GLY A 162 4.67 4.16 21.32
C GLY A 162 5.06 2.96 20.46
N PHE A 163 4.11 2.11 20.06
CA PHE A 163 4.28 1.08 19.05
C PHE A 163 3.63 1.49 17.73
N CYS A 164 4.08 0.90 16.63
CA CYS A 164 3.48 1.08 15.31
C CYS A 164 3.76 -0.14 14.42
N ALA A 165 2.89 -0.41 13.45
CA ALA A 165 3.16 -1.39 12.40
C ALA A 165 4.36 -0.94 11.56
N THR A 166 5.28 -1.86 11.26
CA THR A 166 6.51 -1.59 10.51
C THR A 166 6.45 -2.05 9.05
N ASP A 167 5.46 -2.89 8.70
CA ASP A 167 5.25 -3.37 7.34
C ASP A 167 4.05 -2.67 6.70
N PRO A 168 4.23 -1.88 5.63
CA PRO A 168 3.14 -1.19 4.94
C PRO A 168 2.24 -2.14 4.13
N LEU A 169 2.72 -3.34 3.81
CA LEU A 169 2.01 -4.33 2.99
C LEU A 169 1.40 -5.45 3.85
N GLY A 170 1.92 -5.66 5.07
CA GLY A 170 1.44 -6.69 6.00
C GLY A 170 1.76 -8.11 5.56
N ASP A 171 2.80 -8.29 4.76
CA ASP A 171 3.25 -9.60 4.28
C ASP A 171 4.02 -10.37 5.36
N HIS A 172 4.58 -9.64 6.33
CA HIS A 172 5.39 -10.22 7.41
C HIS A 172 4.67 -10.22 8.75
N GLN A 173 4.88 -11.29 9.52
CA GLN A 173 4.38 -11.40 10.88
C GLN A 173 5.30 -10.61 11.82
N PRO A 174 4.80 -9.57 12.51
CA PRO A 174 5.60 -8.85 13.48
C PRO A 174 5.83 -9.72 14.72
N ALA A 175 6.98 -9.55 15.33
CA ALA A 175 7.34 -10.15 16.60
C ALA A 175 7.99 -9.09 17.50
N LEU A 176 7.86 -9.31 18.80
CA LEU A 176 8.49 -8.50 19.84
C LEU A 176 9.68 -9.27 20.40
N TRP A 177 10.83 -8.63 20.40
CA TRP A 177 12.03 -9.11 21.07
C TRP A 177 12.37 -8.18 22.23
N VAL A 178 12.61 -8.75 23.39
CA VAL A 178 12.92 -8.02 24.62
C VAL A 178 14.12 -8.64 25.29
N GLN A 179 15.14 -7.82 25.52
CA GLN A 179 16.25 -8.12 26.40
C GLN A 179 16.05 -7.34 27.71
N TYR A 180 16.10 -8.06 28.82
CA TYR A 180 15.79 -7.51 30.13
C TYR A 180 16.80 -7.99 31.17
N ARG A 181 16.82 -7.32 32.32
CA ARG A 181 17.58 -7.70 33.50
C ARG A 181 16.64 -7.73 34.70
N HIS A 182 16.50 -8.90 35.30
CA HIS A 182 15.73 -9.10 36.53
C HIS A 182 16.66 -9.61 37.64
N GLY A 183 16.73 -8.89 38.76
CA GLY A 183 17.56 -9.28 39.91
C GLY A 183 19.03 -9.51 39.58
N GLY A 184 19.57 -8.76 38.60
CA GLY A 184 20.95 -8.88 38.13
C GLY A 184 21.21 -9.94 37.05
N VAL A 185 20.25 -10.81 36.75
CA VAL A 185 20.35 -11.82 35.68
C VAL A 185 19.76 -11.25 34.39
N GLN A 186 20.48 -11.39 33.28
CA GLN A 186 19.99 -11.00 31.96
C GLN A 186 19.18 -12.13 31.33
N GLY A 187 18.05 -11.78 30.73
CA GLY A 187 17.19 -12.67 29.97
C GLY A 187 16.85 -12.07 28.61
N GLU A 188 16.43 -12.94 27.71
CA GLU A 188 15.98 -12.59 26.37
C GLU A 188 14.69 -13.36 26.09
N LEU A 189 13.71 -12.67 25.51
CA LEU A 189 12.44 -13.27 25.12
C LEU A 189 12.03 -12.74 23.75
N GLN A 190 11.59 -13.66 22.88
CA GLN A 190 10.91 -13.34 21.64
C GLN A 190 9.47 -13.84 21.73
N VAL A 191 8.51 -12.98 21.38
CA VAL A 191 7.07 -13.25 21.45
C VAL A 191 6.39 -12.77 20.18
N ASP A 192 5.38 -13.50 19.71
CA ASP A 192 4.59 -13.12 18.54
C ASP A 192 3.69 -11.91 18.84
N ASP A 193 3.20 -11.22 17.80
CA ASP A 193 2.44 -9.97 17.95
C ASP A 193 1.17 -10.08 18.81
N GLU A 194 0.41 -11.15 18.71
CA GLU A 194 -0.89 -11.23 19.42
C GLU A 194 -0.79 -11.86 20.82
N GLU A 195 0.35 -12.48 21.16
CA GLU A 195 0.52 -13.20 22.42
C GLU A 195 0.73 -12.24 23.60
N ALA A 196 0.07 -12.54 24.73
CA ALA A 196 0.22 -11.77 25.95
C ALA A 196 1.61 -12.01 26.57
N VAL A 197 2.29 -10.93 26.96
CA VAL A 197 3.65 -11.02 27.54
C VAL A 197 3.57 -10.77 29.03
N ARG A 198 4.15 -11.70 29.80
CA ARG A 198 4.35 -11.57 31.25
C ARG A 198 5.76 -12.04 31.59
N ILE A 199 6.66 -11.09 31.85
CA ILE A 199 8.06 -11.37 32.19
C ILE A 199 8.34 -10.84 33.59
N PRO A 200 8.85 -11.67 34.52
CA PRO A 200 9.42 -11.20 35.78
C PRO A 200 10.79 -10.57 35.57
#